data_AF-A0A3C1WAX9-F1
#
_entry.id   AF-A0A3C1WAX9-F1
#
_cell.length_a   1.000
_cell.length_b   1.000
_cell.length_c   1.000
_cell.angle_alpha   90.00
_cell.angle_beta   90.00
_cell.angle_gamma   90.00
#
_symmetry.space_group_name_H-M   'P 1'
#
loop_
_entity.id
_entity.type
_entity.pdbx_description
1 polymer ?
#
loop_
_entity_poly.entity_id
_entity_poly.type
_entity_poly.pdbx_seq_one_letter_code
_entity_poly.pdbx_strand_id
1 'polypeptide(L)' 'MIEPLQKDDLLIEDMVGVEGAEDCFHVWWLGQSGFLLKWNGHFLLFDPYLSDSLTRKYEGTDKPHVRMSELVVDPSR' A
#
# COMPACT_ATOMS: atom_id res chain seq x y z
N MET A 1 -13.90 -1.61 8.05
CA MET A 1 -12.78 -1.11 7.24
C MET A 1 -11.60 -0.92 8.18
N ILE A 2 -10.41 -1.37 7.83
CA ILE A 2 -9.19 -1.04 8.55
C ILE A 2 -8.78 0.36 8.08
N GLU A 3 -8.68 1.29 9.02
CA GLU A 3 -8.26 2.66 8.77
C GLU A 3 -6.73 2.76 8.80
N PRO A 4 -6.13 3.49 7.85
CA PRO A 4 -4.68 3.63 7.78
C PRO A 4 -4.16 4.66 8.78
N LEU A 5 -2.96 4.41 9.32
CA LEU A 5 -2.29 5.34 10.24
C LEU A 5 -1.84 6.63 9.54
N GLN A 6 -1.39 6.51 8.29
CA GLN A 6 -0.97 7.62 7.43
C GLN A 6 -1.56 7.40 6.04
N LYS A 7 -1.81 8.49 5.32
CA LYS A 7 -2.36 8.48 3.96
C LYS A 7 -1.70 9.54 3.10
N ASP A 8 -1.82 9.36 1.79
CA ASP A 8 -1.54 10.37 0.78
C ASP A 8 -0.13 10.97 1.00
N ASP A 9 -0.02 12.29 1.04
CA ASP A 9 1.26 12.98 1.06
C ASP A 9 2.03 12.67 2.36
N LEU A 10 1.35 12.50 3.50
CA LEU A 10 1.99 12.15 4.77
C LEU A 10 2.68 10.78 4.70
N LEU A 11 2.05 9.81 4.05
CA LEU A 11 2.62 8.48 3.86
C LEU A 11 3.81 8.52 2.89
N ILE A 12 3.67 9.26 1.79
CA ILE A 12 4.73 9.40 0.78
C ILE A 12 5.95 10.09 1.39
N GLU A 13 5.75 11.15 2.15
CA GLU A 13 6.81 11.87 2.85
C GLU A 13 7.53 10.97 3.86
N ASP A 14 6.83 10.13 4.60
CA ASP A 14 7.43 9.16 5.53
C ASP A 14 8.30 8.12 4.78
N MET A 15 7.77 7.54 3.69
CA MET A 15 8.49 6.57 2.86
C MET A 15 9.78 7.13 2.25
N VAL A 16 9.70 8.36 1.73
CA VAL A 16 10.83 9.02 1.07
C VAL A 16 11.82 9.56 2.10
N GLY A 17 11.31 10.14 3.19
CA GLY A 17 12.08 10.87 4.20
C GLY A 17 12.90 10.00 5.15
N VAL A 18 12.54 8.72 5.34
CA VAL A 18 13.33 7.85 6.23
C VAL A 18 14.70 7.54 5.61
N GLU A 19 15.79 7.79 6.32
CA GLU A 19 17.13 7.44 5.83
C GLU A 19 17.33 5.91 5.87
N GLY A 20 17.95 5.38 4.83
CA GLY A 20 18.33 3.98 4.78
C GLY A 20 19.63 3.77 5.54
N ALA A 21 19.63 2.93 6.57
CA ALA A 21 20.85 2.34 7.10
C ALA A 21 21.14 1.02 6.36
N GLU A 22 22.41 0.69 6.13
CA GLU A 22 22.81 -0.54 5.42
C GLU A 22 22.22 -1.81 6.07
N ASP A 23 22.05 -1.80 7.39
CA ASP A 23 21.54 -2.93 8.19
C ASP A 23 20.07 -2.80 8.63
N CYS A 24 19.30 -1.89 8.01
CA CYS A 24 17.90 -1.66 8.41
C CYS A 24 16.93 -1.76 7.23
N PHE A 25 15.85 -2.50 7.44
CA PHE A 25 14.71 -2.55 6.55
C PHE A 25 13.59 -1.66 7.11
N HIS A 26 13.05 -0.80 6.28
CA HIS A 26 11.80 -0.09 6.57
C HIS A 26 10.67 -0.75 5.80
N VAL A 27 9.56 -1.02 6.48
CA VAL A 27 8.42 -1.74 5.90
C VAL A 27 7.14 -0.96 6.18
N TRP A 28 6.38 -0.69 5.11
CA TRP A 28 5.04 -0.14 5.20
C TRP A 28 4.04 -1.18 4.71
N TRP A 29 3.01 -1.42 5.51
CA TRP A 29 1.84 -2.15 5.07
C TRP A 29 0.88 -1.17 4.40
N LEU A 30 0.61 -1.39 3.11
CA LEU A 30 -0.22 -0.51 2.27
C LEU A 30 -1.70 -0.92 2.28
N GLY A 31 -2.06 -1.92 3.09
CA GLY A 31 -3.38 -2.52 3.14
C GLY A 31 -3.51 -3.76 2.25
N GLN A 32 -4.51 -4.59 2.57
CA GLN A 32 -4.67 -5.93 1.97
C GLN A 32 -3.35 -6.72 2.01
N SER A 33 -2.91 -7.23 0.87
CA SER A 33 -1.65 -7.92 0.63
C SER A 33 -0.49 -7.00 0.20
N GLY A 34 -0.72 -5.68 0.13
CA GLY A 34 0.26 -4.72 -0.36
C GLY A 34 1.31 -4.30 0.68
N PHE A 35 2.58 -4.37 0.30
CA PHE A 35 3.71 -3.94 1.15
C PHE A 35 4.75 -3.17 0.35
N LEU A 36 5.34 -2.15 0.98
CA LEU A 36 6.54 -1.48 0.49
C LEU A 36 7.71 -1.77 1.43
N LEU A 37 8.83 -2.20 0.86
CA LEU A 37 10.10 -2.38 1.55
C LEU A 37 11.07 -1.32 1.05
N LYS A 38 11.76 -0.62 1.96
CA LYS A 38 12.93 0.21 1.64
C LYS A 38 14.17 -0.37 2.29
N TRP A 39 15.23 -0.51 1.50
CA TRP A 39 16.54 -0.95 1.97
C TRP A 39 17.63 -0.39 1.09
N ASN A 40 18.68 0.17 1.71
CA ASN A 40 19.84 0.74 1.02
C ASN A 40 19.46 1.69 -0.15
N GLY A 41 18.48 2.58 0.08
CA GLY A 41 17.99 3.53 -0.92
C GLY A 41 17.09 2.93 -2.02
N HIS A 42 16.89 1.61 -2.03
CA HIS A 42 16.02 0.93 -2.99
C HIS A 42 14.64 0.64 -2.40
N PHE A 43 13.62 0.60 -3.27
CA PHE A 43 12.25 0.26 -2.93
C PHE A 43 11.81 -1.02 -3.65
N LEU A 44 11.17 -1.92 -2.92
CA LEU A 44 10.52 -3.11 -3.47
C LEU A 44 9.03 -3.08 -3.08
N LEU A 45 8.16 -3.16 -4.08
CA LEU A 45 6.71 -3.12 -3.92
C LEU A 45 6.12 -4.52 -4.16
N PHE A 46 5.39 -5.02 -3.17
CA PHE A 46 4.74 -6.32 -3.20
C PHE A 46 3.23 -6.14 -3.31
N ASP A 47 2.61 -6.86 -4.26
CA ASP A 47 1.17 -6.94 -4.51
C ASP A 47 0.39 -5.62 -4.28
N PRO A 48 0.61 -4.57 -5.09
CA PRO A 48 0.07 -3.24 -4.83
C PRO A 48 -1.45 -3.19 -4.99
N TYR A 49 -2.16 -3.43 -3.89
CA TYR A 49 -3.61 -3.29 -3.77
C TYR A 49 -3.98 -1.82 -3.55
N LEU A 50 -3.81 -1.00 -4.58
CA LEU A 50 -4.01 0.46 -4.51
C LEU A 50 -5.23 0.94 -5.32
N SER A 51 -6.11 0.04 -5.77
CA SER A 51 -7.31 0.44 -6.53
C SER A 51 -8.48 -0.53 -6.32
N ASP A 52 -9.68 -0.14 -6.73
CA ASP A 52 -10.89 -0.99 -6.67
C ASP A 52 -11.00 -1.96 -7.85
N SER A 53 -9.91 -2.21 -8.57
CA SER A 53 -9.93 -3.03 -9.78
C SER A 53 -10.44 -4.45 -9.54
N LEU A 54 -10.11 -5.07 -8.39
CA LEU A 54 -10.64 -6.39 -8.03
C LEU A 54 -12.11 -6.34 -7.63
N THR A 55 -12.53 -5.33 -6.86
CA THR A 55 -13.94 -5.15 -6.53
C THR A 55 -14.80 -5.02 -7.79
N ARG A 56 -14.38 -4.17 -8.74
CA ARG A 56 -15.07 -4.03 -10.04
C ARG A 56 -15.05 -5.32 -10.86
N LYS A 57 -13.93 -6.05 -10.87
CA LYS A 57 -13.78 -7.30 -11.65
C LYS A 57 -14.74 -8.40 -11.19
N TYR A 58 -15.00 -8.49 -9.88
CA TYR A 58 -15.81 -9.55 -9.29
C TYR A 58 -17.22 -9.10 -8.89
N GLU A 59 -17.60 -7.88 -9.25
CA GLU A 59 -18.95 -7.36 -9.01
C GLU A 59 -20.00 -8.25 -9.71
N GLY A 60 -21.06 -8.62 -8.99
CA GLY A 60 -22.13 -9.47 -9.50
C GLY A 60 -21.77 -10.96 -9.67
N THR A 61 -20.55 -11.38 -9.30
CA THR A 61 -20.17 -12.81 -9.28
C THR A 61 -20.63 -13.48 -7.98
N ASP A 62 -20.57 -14.82 -7.93
CA ASP A 62 -20.80 -15.61 -6.72
C ASP A 62 -19.70 -15.43 -5.65
N LYS A 63 -18.61 -14.74 -5.99
CA LYS A 63 -17.46 -14.44 -5.12
C LYS A 63 -17.09 -12.95 -5.20
N PRO A 64 -17.96 -12.04 -4.71
CA PRO A 64 -17.68 -10.61 -4.73
C PRO A 64 -16.41 -10.30 -3.94
N HIS A 65 -15.56 -9.42 -4.49
CA HIS A 65 -14.34 -8.99 -3.83
C HIS A 65 -14.61 -7.71 -3.03
N VAL A 66 -14.70 -7.85 -1.70
CA VAL A 66 -14.87 -6.72 -0.79
C VAL A 66 -13.53 -6.36 -0.17
N ARG A 67 -13.12 -5.10 -0.33
CA ARG A 67 -11.91 -4.57 0.27
C ARG A 67 -12.05 -4.46 1.79
N MET A 68 -10.98 -4.78 2.52
CA MET A 68 -10.97 -4.75 3.99
C MET A 68 -10.29 -3.53 4.61
N SER A 69 -9.38 -2.87 3.89
CA SER A 69 -8.56 -1.71 4.33
C SER A 69 -8.78 -0.52 3.39
N GLU A 70 -8.82 0.70 3.89
CA GLU A 70 -8.93 1.89 3.04
C GLU A 70 -7.73 2.05 2.10
N LEU A 71 -7.87 2.81 1.01
CA LEU A 71 -6.73 3.20 0.19
C LEU A 71 -5.80 4.09 0.99
N VAL A 72 -4.54 3.70 1.08
CA VAL A 72 -3.49 4.52 1.70
C VAL A 72 -2.98 5.61 0.76
N VAL A 73 -3.07 5.39 -0.55
CA VAL A 73 -2.71 6.35 -1.61
C VAL A 73 -3.50 6.02 -2.87
N ASP A 74 -3.91 7.04 -3.63
CA ASP A 74 -4.47 6.88 -4.96
C ASP A 74 -3.33 6.79 -6.00
N PRO A 75 -3.18 5.67 -6.72
CA PRO A 75 -2.09 5.46 -7.68
C PRO A 75 -2.27 6.22 -8.99
N SER A 76 -3.39 6.94 -9.18
CA SER A 76 -3.67 7.74 -10.38
C SER A 76 -3.31 9.22 -10.26
N ARG A 77 -2.82 9.63 -9.09
CA ARG A 77 -2.40 11.01 -8.80
C ARG A 77 -1.08 11.38 -9.46
#